data_AF-A0A4R4Z1M0-F1
#
_entry.id   AF-A0A4R4Z1M0-F1
#
_cell.length_a   1.000
_cell.length_b   1.000
_cell.length_c   1.000
_cell.angle_alpha   90.00
_cell.angle_beta   90.00
_cell.angle_gamma   90.00
#
_symmetry.space_group_name_H-M   'P 1'
#
loop_
_entity.id
_entity.type
_entity.pdbx_description
1 polymer ?
#
loop_
_entity_poly.entity_id
_entity_poly.type
_entity_poly.pdbx_seq_one_letter_code
_entity_poly.pdbx_strand_id
1 'polypeptide(L)' 'MDPRWGGWRKSRHSLANGDCVEVALFTDGRVGLRDSKNPSNGMLLLAAEEFQDLLTRIKLAAV' A
#
# COMPACT_ATOMS: atom_id res chain seq x y z
N MET A 1 -1.18 17.19 2.19
CA MET A 1 -0.30 16.03 2.43
C MET A 1 0.03 16.05 3.91
N ASP A 2 -0.48 15.09 4.67
CA ASP A 2 -0.26 15.01 6.12
C ASP A 2 1.23 14.70 6.39
N PRO A 3 1.95 15.52 7.17
CA PRO A 3 3.38 15.32 7.44
C PRO A 3 3.69 14.04 8.24
N ARG A 4 2.67 13.37 8.80
CA ARG A 4 2.83 12.08 9.50
C ARG A 4 2.94 10.89 8.55
N TRP A 5 2.62 11.06 7.27
CA TRP A 5 2.64 9.99 6.28
C TRP A 5 3.84 10.19 5.36
N GLY A 6 4.85 9.32 5.48
CA GLY A 6 5.94 9.23 4.52
C GLY A 6 5.38 9.06 3.11
N GLY A 7 6.04 9.68 2.11
CA GLY A 7 5.48 9.88 0.78
C GLY A 7 4.80 8.64 0.18
N TRP A 8 3.48 8.75 -0.05
CA TRP A 8 2.69 7.72 -0.72
C TRP A 8 3.24 7.45 -2.11
N ARG A 9 3.50 6.18 -2.42
CA ARG A 9 3.96 5.72 -3.72
C ARG A 9 2.90 4.86 -4.38
N LYS A 10 2.42 5.30 -5.53
CA LYS A 10 1.50 4.54 -6.39
C LYS A 10 2.21 3.34 -7.03
N SER A 11 1.50 2.23 -7.20
CA SER A 11 2.00 1.07 -7.95
C SER A 11 2.22 1.43 -9.42
N ARG A 12 3.27 0.84 -10.04
CA ARG A 12 3.53 0.99 -11.48
C ARG A 12 2.56 0.18 -12.34
N HIS A 13 1.84 -0.77 -11.74
CA HIS A 13 0.81 -1.57 -12.42
C HIS A 13 -0.56 -0.88 -12.41
N SER A 14 -0.66 0.30 -11.80
CA SER A 14 -1.88 1.11 -11.82
C SER A 14 -2.07 1.73 -13.19
N LEU A 15 -3.09 1.26 -13.91
CA LEU A 15 -3.48 1.76 -15.22
C LEU A 15 -4.68 2.69 -15.10
N ALA A 16 -4.94 3.49 -16.14
CA ALA A 16 -6.10 4.39 -16.18
C ALA A 16 -7.44 3.67 -15.94
N ASN A 17 -7.49 2.35 -16.17
CA ASN A 17 -8.71 1.57 -16.20
C ASN A 17 -8.90 0.67 -14.97
N GLY A 18 -7.97 0.60 -14.00
CA GLY A 18 -8.07 -0.41 -12.93
C GLY A 18 -6.90 -0.52 -11.97
N ASP A 19 -7.16 -1.10 -10.80
CA ASP A 19 -6.16 -1.66 -9.85
C ASP A 19 -5.14 -0.68 -9.27
N CYS A 20 -5.61 0.51 -8.89
CA CYS A 20 -4.77 1.55 -8.34
C CYS A 20 -4.56 1.39 -6.83
N VAL A 21 -3.37 0.95 -6.43
CA VAL A 21 -2.95 0.85 -5.02
C VAL A 21 -1.77 1.79 -4.74
N GLU A 22 -1.79 2.44 -3.57
CA GLU A 22 -0.67 3.22 -3.05
C GLU A 22 -0.16 2.63 -1.73
N VAL A 23 1.15 2.73 -1.53
CA VAL A 23 1.84 2.25 -0.34
C VAL A 23 2.68 3.37 0.27
N ALA A 24 2.74 3.46 1.59
CA ALA A 24 3.60 4.39 2.31
C ALA A 24 4.25 3.70 3.51
N LEU A 25 5.54 4.00 3.75
CA LEU A 25 6.24 3.64 4.98
C LEU A 25 6.13 4.81 5.96
N PHE A 26 5.59 4.55 7.14
CA PHE A 26 5.38 5.55 8.18
C PHE A 26 6.61 5.64 9.09
N THR A 27 6.75 6.75 9.80
CA THR A 27 7.90 7.00 10.68
C THR A 27 7.98 6.05 11.87
N ASP A 28 6.88 5.38 12.21
CA ASP A 28 6.79 4.36 13.26
C ASP A 28 7.05 2.94 12.74
N GLY A 29 7.49 2.80 11.48
CA GLY A 29 7.84 1.52 10.87
C GLY A 29 6.66 0.76 10.25
N ARG A 30 5.43 1.28 10.34
CA ARG A 30 4.26 0.64 9.75
C ARG A 30 4.11 0.96 8.26
N VAL A 31 3.47 0.05 7.54
CA VAL A 31 3.17 0.20 6.11
C VAL A 31 1.68 0.42 5.91
N GLY A 32 1.32 1.56 5.32
CA GLY A 32 -0.03 1.87 4.90
C GLY A 32 -0.27 1.38 3.46
N LEU A 33 -1.39 0.72 3.22
CA LEU A 33 -1.89 0.32 1.91
C LEU A 33 -3.31 0.88 1.71
N ARG A 34 -3.55 1.57 0.59
CA ARG A 34 -4.87 2.10 0.27
C ARG A 34 -5.19 2.05 -1.20
N ASP A 35 -6.48 2.13 -1.50
CA ASP A 35 -7.00 2.34 -2.85
C ASP A 35 -6.74 3.79 -3.27
N SER A 36 -6.05 3.99 -4.40
CA SER A 36 -5.74 5.33 -4.90
C SER A 36 -6.99 6.10 -5.35
N LYS A 37 -8.07 5.39 -5.70
CA LYS A 37 -9.30 6.00 -6.22
C LYS A 37 -10.16 6.55 -5.09
N ASN A 38 -10.07 5.97 -3.91
CA ASN A 38 -10.86 6.29 -2.73
C ASN A 38 -9.98 6.48 -1.48
N PRO A 39 -9.03 7.44 -1.48
CA PRO A 39 -8.08 7.62 -0.38
C PRO A 39 -8.73 8.01 0.95
N SER A 40 -10.00 8.48 0.92
CA SER A 40 -10.81 8.80 2.10
C SER A 40 -11.46 7.59 2.75
N ASN A 41 -11.52 6.43 2.08
CA ASN A 41 -12.16 5.22 2.62
C ASN A 41 -11.31 4.49 3.67
N GLY A 42 -10.17 5.08 4.03
CA GLY A 42 -9.21 4.51 4.98
C GLY A 42 -8.07 3.79 4.29
N MET A 43 -7.28 3.10 5.10
CA MET A 43 -6.12 2.35 4.68
C MET A 43 -5.98 1.11 5.56
N LEU A 44 -5.43 0.04 5.00
CA LEU A 44 -4.90 -1.05 5.78
C LEU A 44 -3.53 -0.63 6.32
N LEU A 45 -3.30 -0.84 7.61
CA LEU A 45 -2.05 -0.51 8.26
C LEU A 45 -1.44 -1.77 8.86
N LEU A 46 -0.25 -2.11 8.42
CA LEU A 46 0.45 -3.36 8.75
C LEU A 46 1.80 -3.06 9.38
N ALA A 47 2.31 -3.97 10.21
CA ALA A 47 3.73 -3.99 10.52
C ALA A 47 4.55 -4.29 9.25
N ALA A 48 5.83 -3.91 9.24
CA ALA A 48 6.69 -4.11 8.07
C ALA A 48 6.86 -5.59 7.72
N GLU A 49 6.88 -6.46 8.73
CA GLU A 49 6.99 -7.92 8.60
C GLU A 49 5.72 -8.52 8.00
N GLU A 50 4.54 -8.07 8.47
CA GLU A 50 3.24 -8.52 7.94
C GLU A 50 3.08 -8.12 6.47
N PHE A 51 3.54 -6.92 6.10
CA PHE A 51 3.52 -6.48 4.71
C PHE A 51 4.44 -7.34 3.82
N GLN A 52 5.61 -7.75 4.33
CA GLN A 52 6.51 -8.65 3.60
C GLN A 52 5.90 -10.05 3.40
N ASP A 53 5.27 -10.60 4.44
CA ASP A 53 4.57 -11.89 4.34
C ASP A 53 3.41 -11.81 3.32
N LEU A 54 2.60 -10.74 3.41
CA LEU A 54 1.52 -10.49 2.46
C LEU A 54 2.02 -10.49 1.00
N LEU A 55 3.09 -9.73 0.71
CA LEU A 55 3.67 -9.69 -0.63
C LEU A 55 4.20 -11.04 -1.09
N THR A 56 4.81 -11.81 -0.17
CA THR A 56 5.32 -13.15 -0.47
C THR A 56 4.17 -14.08 -0.85
N ARG A 57 3.09 -14.08 -0.06
CA ARG A 57 1.91 -14.90 -0.31
C ARG A 57 1.18 -14.52 -1.60
N ILE A 58 1.03 -13.23 -1.90
CA ILE A 58 0.43 -12.77 -3.16
C ILE A 58 1.23 -13.28 -4.36
N LYS A 59 2.57 -13.16 -4.31
CA LYS A 59 3.44 -13.63 -5.41
C LYS A 59 3.39 -15.14 -5.60
N LEU A 60 3.28 -15.89 -4.50
CA LEU A 60 3.17 -17.36 -4.55
C LEU A 60 1.79 -17.82 -5.05
N ALA A 61 0.74 -17.04 -4.82
CA ALA A 61 -0.62 -17.36 -5.25
C ALA A 61 -0.93 -16.96 -6.70
N ALA A 62 -0.07 -16.19 -7.36
CA ALA A 62 -0.24 -15.72 -8.73
C ALA A 62 0.19 -16.75 -9.81
N VAL A 63 0.02 -18.05 -9.54
CA VAL A 63 0.31 -19.16 -10.47
C VAL A 63 -0.82 -19.35 -11.46
#